data_AF-A0A1A6HDN8-F1
#
_entry.id   AF-A0A1A6HDN8-F1
#
_cell.length_a   1.000
_cell.length_b   1.000
_cell.length_c   1.000
_cell.angle_alpha   90.00
_cell.angle_beta   90.00
_cell.angle_gamma   90.00
#
_symmetry.space_group_name_H-M   'P 1'
#
loop_
_entity.id
_entity.type
_entity.pdbx_description
1 polymer ?
#
loop_
_entity_poly.entity_id
_entity_poly.type
_entity_poly.pdbx_seq_one_letter_code
_entity_poly.pdbx_strand_id
1 'polypeptide(L)'
;MVGEAFSQDGVVDEGACLWLRLKTGFLKWKPDYDSAASEYGKAAVAFKNAKQFEQAKDACLREAVAHENNRAAYEQAGMMLKLIEKASMMYLENGTPDTAAMALERAGKLIENVDPEKAVQLYQQTASVFENEERLRQAVELLGKASRLLVRGRRFDEAALSIQKEKNIYKEIENYPTCYK
;
A
#
# COMPACT_ATOMS: atom_id res chain seq x y z
N MET A 1 27.06 -18.98 -7.66
CA MET A 1 27.21 -20.34 -7.13
C MET A 1 25.83 -20.84 -6.74
N VAL A 2 25.25 -21.66 -7.60
CA VAL A 2 23.97 -22.36 -7.39
C VAL A 2 24.36 -23.65 -6.70
N GLY A 3 24.37 -23.63 -5.36
CA GLY A 3 24.88 -24.73 -4.54
C GLY A 3 23.75 -25.41 -3.79
N GLU A 4 23.40 -26.60 -4.27
CA GLU A 4 23.00 -27.78 -3.51
C GLU A 4 21.90 -27.64 -2.44
N ALA A 5 20.70 -28.06 -2.81
CA ALA A 5 19.72 -28.63 -1.88
C ALA A 5 18.97 -29.78 -2.59
N PHE A 6 19.72 -30.79 -3.03
CA PHE A 6 19.16 -32.11 -3.31
C PHE A 6 19.51 -33.00 -2.12
N SER A 7 18.53 -33.26 -1.26
CA SER A 7 18.64 -34.32 -0.25
C SER A 7 17.84 -35.53 -0.73
N GLN A 8 18.40 -36.71 -0.52
CA GLN A 8 18.09 -37.98 -1.20
C GLN A 8 16.79 -38.68 -0.75
N ASP A 9 15.99 -38.11 0.14
CA ASP A 9 14.76 -38.73 0.60
C ASP A 9 13.56 -37.89 0.18
N GLY A 10 12.65 -38.49 -0.60
CA GLY A 10 11.49 -37.88 -1.24
C GLY A 10 10.39 -37.41 -0.30
N VAL A 11 10.74 -36.64 0.73
CA VAL A 11 9.83 -35.85 1.55
C VAL A 11 10.27 -34.41 1.38
N VAL A 12 9.62 -33.70 0.47
CA VAL A 12 9.76 -32.25 0.35
C VAL A 12 9.18 -31.70 1.64
N ASP A 13 10.05 -31.35 2.58
CA ASP A 13 9.71 -30.78 3.87
C ASP A 13 8.78 -29.57 3.65
N GLU A 14 7.47 -29.77 3.88
CA GLU A 14 6.42 -28.80 3.59
C GLU A 14 6.65 -27.47 4.35
N GLY A 15 7.41 -27.53 5.45
CA GLY A 15 7.88 -26.37 6.22
C GLY A 15 9.01 -25.57 5.56
N ALA A 16 9.89 -26.19 4.77
CA ALA A 16 11.03 -25.51 4.16
C ALA A 16 10.63 -24.62 2.97
N CYS A 17 9.57 -25.00 2.23
CA CYS A 17 9.02 -24.17 1.15
C CYS A 17 8.19 -22.97 1.67
N LEU A 18 7.59 -23.07 2.85
CA LEU A 18 6.96 -21.91 3.52
C LEU A 18 8.01 -20.87 3.95
N TRP A 19 9.20 -21.32 4.34
CA TRP A 19 10.26 -20.47 4.88
C TRP A 19 11.03 -19.66 3.83
N LEU A 20 11.01 -20.07 2.55
CA LEU A 20 11.82 -19.44 1.51
C LEU A 20 11.19 -18.22 0.82
N ARG A 21 9.87 -17.99 0.95
CA ARG A 21 9.22 -16.86 0.25
C ARG A 21 8.10 -16.13 0.97
N LEU A 22 7.83 -16.51 2.21
CA LEU A 22 7.30 -15.59 3.25
C LEU A 22 8.46 -15.07 4.11
N LYS A 23 9.65 -14.84 3.51
CA LYS A 23 10.68 -14.05 4.20
C LYS A 23 10.16 -12.62 4.30
N THR A 24 9.50 -12.32 5.41
CA THR A 24 9.50 -10.99 5.99
C THR A 24 10.96 -10.65 6.29
N GLY A 25 11.66 -10.10 5.29
CA GLY A 25 12.87 -9.34 5.59
C GLY A 25 12.51 -8.29 6.64
N PHE A 26 13.47 -7.91 7.48
CA PHE A 26 13.33 -6.96 8.59
C PHE A 26 12.73 -5.58 8.18
N LEU A 27 12.44 -5.37 6.89
CA LEU A 27 11.92 -4.15 6.27
C LEU A 27 10.56 -4.30 5.55
N LYS A 28 9.95 -5.49 5.44
CA LYS A 28 8.65 -5.69 4.74
C LYS A 28 7.62 -6.31 5.69
N TRP A 29 6.79 -5.46 6.28
CA TRP A 29 5.70 -5.82 7.22
C TRP A 29 4.46 -6.42 6.52
N LYS A 30 4.38 -6.43 5.17
CA LYS A 30 3.22 -6.96 4.44
C LYS A 30 3.59 -8.17 3.55
N PRO A 31 2.82 -9.27 3.59
CA PRO A 31 2.97 -10.37 2.66
C PRO A 31 2.63 -9.94 1.22
N ASP A 32 3.52 -10.22 0.28
CA ASP A 32 3.40 -9.83 -1.13
C ASP A 32 2.73 -10.96 -1.93
N TYR A 33 1.40 -11.03 -1.85
CA TYR A 33 0.62 -12.11 -2.48
C TYR A 33 0.68 -12.09 -4.01
N ASP A 34 0.83 -10.92 -4.62
CA ASP A 34 0.92 -10.76 -6.07
C ASP A 34 2.25 -11.29 -6.62
N SER A 35 3.36 -10.93 -5.98
CA SER A 35 4.68 -11.48 -6.31
C SER A 35 4.78 -12.97 -5.98
N ALA A 36 4.05 -13.46 -4.98
CA ALA A 36 3.98 -14.88 -4.66
C ALA A 36 3.21 -15.65 -5.75
N ALA A 37 2.04 -15.16 -6.17
CA ALA A 37 1.20 -15.78 -7.19
C ALA A 37 1.94 -15.90 -8.53
N SER A 38 2.57 -14.81 -9.01
CA SER A 38 3.32 -14.80 -10.28
C SER A 38 4.44 -15.85 -10.34
N GLU A 39 5.03 -16.17 -9.20
CA GLU A 39 6.21 -17.04 -9.13
C GLU A 39 5.82 -18.49 -8.87
N TYR A 40 4.70 -18.72 -8.18
CA TYR A 40 4.04 -20.02 -8.19
C TYR A 40 3.56 -20.40 -9.61
N GLY A 41 3.06 -19.44 -10.39
CA GLY A 41 2.71 -19.67 -11.80
C GLY A 41 3.92 -20.04 -12.67
N LYS A 42 5.07 -19.35 -12.50
CA LYS A 42 6.32 -19.71 -13.17
C LYS A 42 6.83 -21.10 -12.74
N ALA A 43 6.76 -21.40 -11.44
CA ALA A 43 7.15 -22.71 -10.92
C ALA A 43 6.25 -23.83 -11.44
N ALA A 44 4.94 -23.60 -11.54
CA ALA A 44 3.99 -24.56 -12.10
C ALA A 44 4.30 -24.89 -13.58
N VAL A 45 4.67 -23.88 -14.38
CA VAL A 45 5.10 -24.07 -15.77
C VAL A 45 6.43 -24.84 -15.85
N ALA A 46 7.39 -24.55 -14.95
CA ALA A 46 8.66 -25.26 -14.89
C ALA A 46 8.48 -26.74 -14.51
N PHE A 47 7.66 -27.06 -13.51
CA PHE A 47 7.37 -28.44 -13.09
C PHE A 47 6.57 -29.21 -14.15
N LYS A 48 5.67 -28.54 -14.86
CA LYS A 48 4.96 -29.11 -16.02
C LYS A 48 5.93 -29.49 -17.14
N ASN A 49 6.92 -28.64 -17.43
CA ASN A 49 7.96 -28.93 -18.42
C ASN A 49 8.91 -30.06 -17.96
N ALA A 50 9.14 -30.18 -16.65
CA ALA A 50 9.92 -31.26 -16.04
C ALA A 50 9.15 -32.59 -15.86
N LYS A 51 7.88 -32.67 -16.32
CA LYS A 51 6.96 -33.82 -16.15
C LYS A 51 6.70 -34.22 -14.69
N GLN A 52 6.94 -33.33 -13.74
CA GLN A 52 6.64 -33.51 -12.32
C GLN A 52 5.24 -32.96 -12.03
N PHE A 53 4.22 -33.77 -12.33
CA PHE A 53 2.82 -33.33 -12.32
C PHE A 53 2.25 -33.07 -10.92
N GLU A 54 2.67 -33.81 -9.89
CA GLU A 54 2.22 -33.57 -8.51
C GLU A 54 2.70 -32.21 -7.98
N GLN A 55 3.97 -31.87 -8.21
CA GLN A 55 4.53 -30.58 -7.79
C GLN A 55 3.96 -29.40 -8.58
N ALA A 56 3.62 -29.62 -9.86
CA ALA A 56 2.93 -28.62 -10.66
C ALA A 56 1.51 -28.33 -10.14
N LYS A 57 0.79 -29.37 -9.68
CA LYS A 57 -0.55 -29.25 -9.10
C LYS A 57 -0.50 -28.45 -7.79
N ASP A 58 0.46 -28.74 -6.91
CA ASP A 58 0.64 -28.01 -5.66
C ASP A 58 1.02 -26.54 -5.90
N ALA A 59 1.87 -26.27 -6.90
CA ALA A 59 2.20 -24.91 -7.30
C ALA A 59 0.98 -24.14 -7.83
N CYS A 60 0.14 -24.75 -8.68
CA CYS A 60 -1.11 -24.15 -9.13
C CYS A 60 -2.12 -23.92 -8.00
N LEU A 61 -2.22 -24.83 -7.02
CA LEU A 61 -3.08 -24.64 -5.85
C LEU A 61 -2.61 -23.45 -4.99
N ARG A 62 -1.31 -23.31 -4.78
CA ARG A 62 -0.74 -22.17 -4.04
C ARG A 62 -0.90 -20.84 -4.78
N GLU A 63 -0.79 -20.85 -6.11
CA GLU A 63 -1.11 -19.71 -6.97
C GLU A 63 -2.58 -19.29 -6.83
N ALA A 64 -3.51 -20.24 -6.91
CA ALA A 64 -4.95 -19.98 -6.75
C ALA A 64 -5.29 -19.38 -5.38
N VAL A 65 -4.74 -19.95 -4.30
CA VAL A 65 -4.94 -19.44 -2.92
C VAL A 65 -4.34 -18.04 -2.76
N ALA A 66 -3.20 -17.75 -3.39
CA ALA A 66 -2.61 -16.41 -3.37
C ALA A 66 -3.51 -15.39 -4.12
N HIS A 67 -4.10 -15.77 -5.25
CA HIS A 67 -5.04 -14.92 -5.98
C HIS A 67 -6.35 -14.67 -5.23
N GLU A 68 -6.92 -15.69 -4.56
CA GLU A 68 -8.13 -15.54 -3.75
C GLU A 68 -7.91 -14.62 -2.55
N ASN A 69 -6.78 -14.80 -1.84
CA ASN A 69 -6.43 -13.93 -0.72
C ASN A 69 -6.20 -12.48 -1.17
N ASN A 70 -5.59 -12.28 -2.34
CA ASN A 70 -5.40 -10.95 -2.90
C ASN A 70 -6.78 -10.31 -3.25
N ARG A 71 -7.66 -11.07 -3.91
CA ARG A 71 -9.03 -10.62 -4.23
C ARG A 71 -9.84 -10.26 -2.99
N ALA A 72 -9.82 -11.10 -1.95
CA ALA A 72 -10.51 -10.82 -0.70
C ALA A 72 -9.98 -9.55 -0.01
N ALA A 73 -8.66 -9.31 -0.06
CA ALA A 73 -8.06 -8.09 0.46
C ALA A 73 -8.51 -6.84 -0.32
N TYR A 74 -8.64 -6.92 -1.64
CA TYR A 74 -9.16 -5.81 -2.47
C TYR A 74 -10.64 -5.52 -2.19
N GLU A 75 -11.48 -6.55 -2.08
CA GLU A 75 -12.91 -6.41 -1.77
C GLU A 75 -13.12 -5.80 -0.38
N GLN A 76 -12.33 -6.23 0.61
CA GLN A 76 -12.31 -5.65 1.95
C GLN A 76 -11.86 -4.18 1.93
N ALA A 77 -10.80 -3.84 1.19
CA ALA A 77 -10.33 -2.47 1.05
C ALA A 77 -11.40 -1.56 0.42
N GLY A 78 -12.14 -2.06 -0.59
CA GLY A 78 -13.25 -1.34 -1.22
C GLY A 78 -14.44 -1.11 -0.27
N MET A 79 -14.80 -2.10 0.55
CA MET A 79 -15.82 -1.91 1.59
C MET A 79 -15.36 -0.94 2.67
N MET A 80 -14.12 -1.05 3.12
CA MET A 80 -13.55 -0.20 4.16
C MET A 80 -13.48 1.26 3.71
N LEU A 81 -13.15 1.52 2.44
CA LEU A 81 -13.21 2.86 1.85
C LEU A 81 -14.61 3.47 1.93
N LYS A 82 -15.65 2.73 1.52
CA LYS A 82 -17.05 3.20 1.58
C LYS A 82 -17.49 3.51 3.02
N LEU A 83 -17.01 2.74 3.99
CA LEU A 83 -17.27 2.98 5.40
C LEU A 83 -16.53 4.22 5.91
N ILE A 84 -15.27 4.42 5.49
CA ILE A 84 -14.46 5.56 5.91
C ILE A 84 -15.00 6.87 5.31
N GLU A 85 -15.39 6.90 4.03
CA GLU A 85 -16.01 8.08 3.40
C GLU A 85 -17.32 8.48 4.11
N LYS A 86 -18.14 7.50 4.50
CA LYS A 86 -19.37 7.76 5.28
C LYS A 86 -19.05 8.23 6.70
N ALA A 87 -18.05 7.63 7.34
CA ALA A 87 -17.62 8.03 8.68
C ALA A 87 -17.03 9.44 8.69
N SER A 88 -16.21 9.79 7.69
CA SER A 88 -15.63 11.14 7.58
C SER A 88 -16.72 12.20 7.41
N MET A 89 -17.77 11.92 6.62
CA MET A 89 -18.91 12.83 6.46
C MET A 89 -19.64 13.04 7.79
N MET A 90 -19.90 11.97 8.54
CA MET A 90 -20.52 12.05 9.88
C MET A 90 -19.63 12.78 10.90
N TYR A 91 -18.31 12.60 10.85
CA TYR A 91 -17.38 13.27 11.76
C TYR A 91 -17.23 14.77 11.47
N LEU A 92 -17.32 15.17 10.19
CA LEU A 92 -17.38 16.57 9.80
C LEU A 92 -18.68 17.22 10.28
N GLU A 93 -19.81 16.53 10.20
CA GLU A 93 -21.11 17.00 10.71
C GLU A 93 -21.15 17.07 12.25
N ASN A 94 -20.48 16.14 12.94
CA ASN A 94 -20.41 16.09 14.40
C ASN A 94 -19.33 17.01 15.00
N GLY A 95 -18.63 17.82 14.20
CA GLY A 95 -17.64 18.79 14.68
C GLY A 95 -16.34 18.16 15.20
N THR A 96 -15.97 16.96 14.72
CA THR A 96 -14.69 16.29 15.05
C THR A 96 -13.83 16.05 13.80
N PRO A 97 -13.34 17.14 13.15
CA PRO A 97 -12.58 17.06 11.91
C PRO A 97 -11.29 16.22 12.03
N ASP A 98 -10.58 16.25 13.15
CA ASP A 98 -9.36 15.45 13.38
C ASP A 98 -9.60 13.93 13.23
N THR A 99 -10.68 13.41 13.82
CA THR A 99 -11.03 11.98 13.70
C THR A 99 -11.35 11.61 12.25
N ALA A 100 -12.01 12.52 11.52
CA ALA A 100 -12.29 12.35 10.10
C ALA A 100 -10.97 12.30 9.30
N ALA A 101 -10.04 13.21 9.57
CA ALA A 101 -8.75 13.30 8.90
C ALA A 101 -7.89 12.03 9.12
N MET A 102 -7.82 11.54 10.36
CA MET A 102 -7.11 10.30 10.68
C MET A 102 -7.72 9.07 9.98
N ALA A 103 -9.05 9.02 9.86
CA ALA A 103 -9.73 7.95 9.15
C ALA A 103 -9.42 8.00 7.64
N LEU A 104 -9.50 9.19 7.04
CA LEU A 104 -9.21 9.42 5.62
C LEU A 104 -7.74 9.12 5.27
N GLU A 105 -6.77 9.48 6.12
CA GLU A 105 -5.36 9.12 5.91
C GLU A 105 -5.17 7.60 5.87
N ARG A 106 -5.82 6.88 6.80
CA ARG A 106 -5.77 5.41 6.83
C ARG A 106 -6.40 4.79 5.59
N ALA A 107 -7.50 5.35 5.09
CA ALA A 107 -8.09 4.93 3.81
C ALA A 107 -7.14 5.17 2.63
N GLY A 108 -6.51 6.34 2.56
CA GLY A 108 -5.53 6.67 1.53
C GLY A 108 -4.42 5.62 1.45
N LYS A 109 -3.85 5.24 2.59
CA LYS A 109 -2.78 4.23 2.67
C LYS A 109 -3.22 2.82 2.24
N LEU A 110 -4.49 2.47 2.42
CA LEU A 110 -5.02 1.18 1.97
C LEU A 110 -5.24 1.18 0.46
N ILE A 111 -5.73 2.29 -0.09
CA ILE A 111 -6.08 2.39 -1.50
C ILE A 111 -4.91 2.72 -2.40
N GLU A 112 -3.76 3.17 -1.87
CA GLU A 112 -2.53 3.41 -2.64
C GLU A 112 -2.13 2.27 -3.60
N ASN A 113 -2.38 1.02 -3.20
CA ASN A 113 -2.05 -0.16 -4.00
C ASN A 113 -3.20 -0.65 -4.90
N VAL A 114 -4.40 -0.09 -4.73
CA VAL A 114 -5.61 -0.46 -5.46
C VAL A 114 -5.90 0.57 -6.53
N ASP A 115 -5.97 1.84 -6.12
CA ASP A 115 -6.27 3.00 -6.93
C ASP A 115 -5.47 4.21 -6.42
N PRO A 116 -4.30 4.48 -7.02
CA PRO A 116 -3.45 5.59 -6.61
C PRO A 116 -4.07 6.96 -6.90
N GLU A 117 -5.00 7.07 -7.84
CA GLU A 117 -5.67 8.35 -8.15
C GLU A 117 -6.64 8.72 -7.04
N LYS A 118 -7.43 7.74 -6.57
CA LYS A 118 -8.32 7.94 -5.44
C LYS A 118 -7.55 8.16 -4.13
N ALA A 119 -6.39 7.53 -3.95
CA ALA A 119 -5.49 7.81 -2.83
C ALA A 119 -5.06 9.29 -2.78
N VAL A 120 -4.70 9.87 -3.93
CA VAL A 120 -4.33 11.29 -4.05
C VAL A 120 -5.48 12.19 -3.59
N GLN A 121 -6.70 11.91 -4.03
CA GLN A 121 -7.88 12.71 -3.62
C GLN A 121 -8.10 12.68 -2.11
N LEU A 122 -8.01 11.50 -1.49
CA LEU A 122 -8.15 11.36 -0.03
C LEU A 122 -7.06 12.10 0.73
N TYR A 123 -5.80 12.04 0.27
CA TYR A 123 -4.71 12.78 0.89
C TYR A 123 -4.86 14.29 0.75
N GLN A 124 -5.31 14.79 -0.40
CA GLN A 124 -5.60 16.21 -0.61
C GLN A 124 -6.75 16.69 0.28
N GLN A 125 -7.83 15.90 0.39
CA GLN A 125 -8.94 16.19 1.31
C GLN A 125 -8.45 16.24 2.76
N THR A 126 -7.68 15.25 3.19
CA THR A 126 -7.12 15.19 4.55
C THR A 126 -6.17 16.36 4.83
N ALA A 127 -5.32 16.73 3.87
CA ALA A 127 -4.45 17.89 3.97
C ALA A 127 -5.24 19.19 4.14
N SER A 128 -6.37 19.36 3.43
CA SER A 128 -7.24 20.53 3.60
C SER A 128 -7.85 20.63 4.99
N VAL A 129 -8.18 19.49 5.62
CA VAL A 129 -8.69 19.46 7.00
C VAL A 129 -7.59 19.91 7.97
N PHE A 130 -6.36 19.42 7.81
CA PHE A 130 -5.24 19.85 8.64
C PHE A 130 -4.80 21.30 8.41
N GLU A 131 -4.93 21.82 7.19
CA GLU A 131 -4.72 23.25 6.89
C GLU A 131 -5.70 24.12 7.68
N ASN A 132 -6.98 23.74 7.72
CA ASN A 132 -8.01 24.47 8.47
C ASN A 132 -7.79 24.42 10.00
N GLU A 133 -7.16 23.37 10.51
CA GLU A 133 -6.78 23.24 11.93
C GLU A 133 -5.42 23.89 12.28
N GLU A 134 -4.80 24.64 11.35
CA GLU A 134 -3.46 25.23 11.47
C GLU A 134 -2.32 24.20 11.70
N ARG A 135 -2.57 22.93 11.38
CA ARG A 135 -1.61 21.82 11.52
C ARG A 135 -0.77 21.65 10.27
N LEU A 136 -0.10 22.74 9.87
CA LEU A 136 0.62 22.89 8.60
C LEU A 136 1.68 21.79 8.36
N ARG A 137 2.37 21.32 9.42
CA ARG A 137 3.37 20.24 9.30
C ARG A 137 2.77 18.91 8.85
N GLN A 138 1.55 18.58 9.29
CA GLN A 138 0.88 17.34 8.89
C GLN A 138 0.23 17.48 7.52
N ALA A 139 -0.33 18.65 7.23
CA ALA A 139 -0.85 18.95 5.89
C ALA A 139 0.23 18.79 4.82
N VAL A 140 1.42 19.36 5.03
CA VAL A 140 2.53 19.28 4.06
C VAL A 140 3.07 17.85 3.90
N GLU A 141 3.08 17.05 4.97
CA GLU A 141 3.48 15.64 4.90
C GLU A 141 2.53 14.84 3.99
N LEU A 142 1.22 15.07 4.10
CA LEU A 142 0.21 14.43 3.28
C LEU A 142 0.25 14.91 1.83
N LEU A 143 0.45 16.20 1.59
CA LEU A 143 0.70 16.72 0.26
C LEU A 143 1.93 16.06 -0.38
N GLY A 144 3.02 15.87 0.39
CA GLY A 144 4.20 15.14 -0.06
C GLY A 144 3.91 13.68 -0.45
N LYS A 145 3.00 13.00 0.25
CA LYS A 145 2.51 11.66 -0.15
C LYS A 145 1.75 11.74 -1.48
N ALA A 146 0.82 12.69 -1.63
CA ALA A 146 0.07 12.92 -2.86
C ALA A 146 0.98 13.26 -4.07
N SER A 147 1.96 14.15 -3.89
CA SER A 147 2.92 14.55 -4.94
C SER A 147 3.72 13.36 -5.45
N ARG A 148 4.21 12.49 -4.56
CA ARG A 148 4.94 11.27 -4.95
C ARG A 148 4.07 10.30 -5.75
N LEU A 149 2.79 10.16 -5.38
CA LEU A 149 1.84 9.33 -6.11
C LEU A 149 1.53 9.91 -7.50
N LEU A 150 1.35 11.23 -7.61
CA LEU A 150 1.12 11.92 -8.89
C LEU A 150 2.32 11.77 -9.85
N VAL A 151 3.55 11.90 -9.34
CA VAL A 151 4.77 11.67 -10.13
C VAL A 151 4.84 10.21 -10.62
N ARG A 152 4.50 9.25 -9.75
CA ARG A 152 4.43 7.83 -10.13
C ARG A 152 3.36 7.56 -11.19
N GLY A 153 2.23 8.27 -11.12
CA GLY A 153 1.15 8.24 -12.10
C GLY A 153 1.42 9.04 -13.39
N ARG A 154 2.61 9.63 -13.55
CA ARG A 154 2.97 10.50 -14.70
C ARG A 154 2.06 11.73 -14.90
N ARG A 155 1.35 12.16 -13.85
CA ARG A 155 0.53 13.37 -13.85
C ARG A 155 1.37 14.57 -13.44
N PHE A 156 2.27 14.99 -14.32
CA PHE A 156 3.30 15.97 -13.99
C PHE A 156 2.74 17.38 -13.73
N ASP A 157 1.65 17.77 -14.41
CA ASP A 157 1.03 19.08 -14.22
C ASP A 157 0.46 19.24 -12.80
N GLU A 158 -0.28 18.22 -12.34
CA GLU A 158 -0.82 18.21 -10.98
C GLU A 158 0.25 18.01 -9.91
N ALA A 159 1.29 17.21 -10.21
CA ALA A 159 2.43 17.08 -9.33
C ALA A 159 3.14 18.42 -9.12
N ALA A 160 3.33 19.21 -10.19
CA ALA A 160 3.94 20.53 -10.09
C ALA A 160 3.10 21.48 -9.23
N LEU A 161 1.78 21.47 -9.38
CA LEU A 161 0.87 22.26 -8.52
C LEU A 161 0.93 21.82 -7.06
N SER A 162 0.94 20.51 -6.80
CA SER A 162 1.01 19.95 -5.45
C SER A 162 2.32 20.32 -4.76
N ILE A 163 3.45 20.18 -5.45
CA ILE A 163 4.78 20.55 -4.94
C ILE A 163 4.89 22.07 -4.74
N GLN A 164 4.30 22.87 -5.62
CA GLN A 164 4.27 24.33 -5.45
C GLN A 164 3.47 24.73 -4.19
N LYS A 165 2.36 24.03 -3.91
CA LYS A 165 1.60 24.21 -2.67
C LYS A 165 2.42 23.84 -1.44
N GLU A 166 3.13 22.70 -1.48
CA GLU A 166 4.03 22.29 -0.39
C GLU A 166 5.10 23.34 -0.11
N LYS A 167 5.75 23.86 -1.15
CA LYS A 167 6.77 24.92 -1.00
C LYS A 167 6.20 26.18 -0.33
N ASN A 168 4.97 26.57 -0.66
CA ASN A 168 4.32 27.72 -0.06
C ASN A 168 4.05 27.48 1.44
N ILE A 169 3.53 26.29 1.80
CA ILE A 169 3.27 25.92 3.20
C ILE A 169 4.58 25.83 4.00
N TYR A 170 5.65 25.26 3.43
CA TYR A 170 6.97 25.25 4.09
C TYR A 170 7.50 26.66 4.35
N LYS A 171 7.33 27.56 3.38
CA LYS A 171 7.70 28.97 3.56
C LYS A 171 6.90 29.63 4.68
N GLU A 172 5.62 29.32 4.82
CA GLU A 172 4.78 29.81 5.93
C GLU A 172 5.23 29.25 7.28
N ILE A 173 5.59 27.96 7.34
CA ILE A 173 6.12 27.32 8.55
C ILE A 173 7.45 27.96 8.98
N GLU A 174 8.34 28.28 8.05
CA GLU A 174 9.61 28.96 8.33
C GLU A 174 9.42 30.44 8.73
N ASN A 175 8.35 31.07 8.25
CA ASN A 175 8.03 32.47 8.53
C ASN A 175 7.18 32.64 9.81
N TYR A 176 6.81 31.55 10.49
CA TYR A 176 6.28 31.64 11.84
C TYR A 176 7.37 32.25 12.73
N PRO A 177 7.10 33.38 13.41
CA PRO A 177 8.06 33.90 14.37
C PRO A 177 8.33 32.78 15.37
N THR A 178 9.58 32.37 15.46
CA THR A 178 10.07 31.57 16.58
C THR A 178 9.87 32.43 17.83
N CYS A 179 8.67 32.40 18.39
CA CYS A 179 8.30 33.05 19.64
C CYS A 179 8.97 32.27 20.78
N TYR A 180 10.29 32.38 20.86
CA TYR A 180 11.06 32.15 22.07
C TYR A 180 11.89 33.42 22.29
N LYS A 181 11.33 34.31 23.12
CA LYS A 181 12.07 35.19 24.02
C LYS A 181 11.59 34.90 25.42
#